data_AF-X1KDN5-F1
#
_entry.id   AF-X1KDN5-F1
#
_cell.length_a   1.000
_cell.length_b   1.000
_cell.length_c   1.000
_cell.angle_alpha   90.00
_cell.angle_beta   90.00
_cell.angle_gamma   90.00
#
_symmetry.space_group_name_H-M   'P 1'
#
loop_
_entity.id
_entity.type
_entity.pdbx_description
1 polymer ?
#
loop_
_entity_poly.entity_id
_entity_poly.type
_entity_poly.pdbx_seq_one_letter_code
_entity_poly.pdbx_strand_id
1 'polypeptide(L)'
;MIKLRFWLCQLRKNPLATVVACLLIAITLGLILGLDWGEGFDLWSIVSLVLLNAAFLFVLIKRKQLKFWFHQLRRNPLSLVGIVIILTFIIIAVFAPLIAPTPEGHFDPYQIPRDGYSPVPQPPSEEHTFGTTQGQYDIFYGVIWGTRSAFQVGLIVIGIVLIIGIVLGSLAGYFGGIIDEIIMRVTDIFLAFPTLILAMA
;
A
#
# COMPACT_ATOMS: atom_id res chain seq x y z
N MET A 1 -36.12 20.89 3.50
CA MET A 1 -35.40 21.35 2.29
C MET A 1 -34.24 22.33 2.55
N ILE A 2 -34.29 23.19 3.58
CA ILE A 2 -33.21 24.18 3.87
C ILE A 2 -31.90 23.52 4.34
N LYS A 3 -31.96 22.40 5.09
CA LYS A 3 -30.77 21.66 5.55
C LYS A 3 -29.91 21.09 4.40
N LEU A 4 -30.52 20.68 3.28
CA LEU A 4 -29.79 20.08 2.15
C LEU A 4 -28.99 21.12 1.36
N ARG A 5 -29.54 22.34 1.19
CA ARG A 5 -28.84 23.46 0.56
C ARG A 5 -27.68 23.98 1.39
N PHE A 6 -27.81 23.96 2.73
CA PHE A 6 -26.72 24.32 3.63
C PHE A 6 -25.57 23.29 3.55
N TRP A 7 -25.91 22.00 3.51
CA TRP A 7 -24.94 20.90 3.34
C TRP A 7 -24.17 20.98 2.01
N LEU A 8 -24.88 21.23 0.89
CA LEU A 8 -24.26 21.37 -0.42
C LEU A 8 -23.37 22.62 -0.55
N CYS A 9 -23.68 23.70 0.18
CA CYS A 9 -22.86 24.92 0.18
C CYS A 9 -21.59 24.77 1.04
N GLN A 10 -21.66 24.01 2.15
CA GLN A 10 -20.51 23.72 3.00
C GLN A 10 -19.46 22.84 2.29
N LEU A 11 -19.91 21.88 1.47
CA LEU A 11 -19.06 21.00 0.65
C LEU A 11 -18.21 21.76 -0.39
N ARG A 12 -18.61 22.97 -0.78
CA ARG A 12 -17.87 23.82 -1.74
C ARG A 12 -16.79 24.70 -1.08
N LYS A 13 -16.89 24.95 0.23
CA LYS A 13 -15.93 25.81 0.97
C LYS A 13 -14.83 25.04 1.68
N ASN A 14 -15.04 23.76 1.99
CA ASN A 14 -14.11 22.95 2.75
C ASN A 14 -13.52 21.84 1.86
N PRO A 15 -12.26 21.97 1.38
CA PRO A 15 -11.63 20.94 0.54
C PRO A 15 -11.59 19.58 1.24
N LEU A 16 -11.52 19.56 2.56
CA LEU A 16 -11.58 18.36 3.41
C LEU A 16 -12.92 17.60 3.29
N ALA A 17 -14.05 18.29 3.25
CA ALA A 17 -15.37 17.64 3.18
C ALA A 17 -15.60 17.03 1.79
N THR A 18 -15.09 17.66 0.74
CA THR A 18 -15.12 17.13 -0.62
C THR A 18 -14.25 15.86 -0.74
N VAL A 19 -13.06 15.86 -0.11
CA VAL A 19 -12.15 14.71 -0.09
C VAL A 19 -12.77 13.50 0.61
N VAL A 20 -13.36 13.70 1.81
CA VAL A 20 -14.00 12.61 2.57
C VAL A 20 -15.20 12.04 1.81
N ALA A 21 -16.03 12.90 1.20
CA ALA A 21 -17.18 12.45 0.42
C ALA A 21 -16.78 11.65 -0.83
N CYS A 22 -15.76 12.11 -1.58
CA CYS A 22 -15.26 11.38 -2.75
C CYS A 22 -14.56 10.06 -2.40
N LEU A 23 -13.81 10.02 -1.30
CA LEU A 23 -13.15 8.79 -0.81
C LEU A 23 -14.18 7.75 -0.37
N LEU A 24 -15.19 8.16 0.40
CA LEU A 24 -16.29 7.27 0.78
C LEU A 24 -16.98 6.72 -0.47
N ILE A 25 -17.30 7.56 -1.46
CA ILE A 25 -17.92 7.11 -2.71
C ILE A 25 -17.02 6.12 -3.46
N ALA A 26 -15.70 6.33 -3.52
CA ALA A 26 -14.77 5.42 -4.19
C ALA A 26 -14.64 4.06 -3.49
N ILE A 27 -14.63 4.05 -2.15
CA ILE A 27 -14.60 2.81 -1.35
C ILE A 27 -15.90 2.05 -1.49
N THR A 28 -17.05 2.74 -1.42
CA THR A 28 -18.35 2.10 -1.59
C THR A 28 -18.53 1.61 -3.02
N LEU A 29 -18.06 2.32 -4.05
CA LEU A 29 -18.04 1.79 -5.43
C LEU A 29 -17.12 0.58 -5.58
N GLY A 30 -15.96 0.56 -4.92
CA GLY A 30 -15.06 -0.60 -4.93
C GLY A 30 -15.66 -1.83 -4.25
N LEU A 31 -16.42 -1.63 -3.15
CA LEU A 31 -17.16 -2.69 -2.45
C LEU A 31 -18.41 -3.14 -3.22
N ILE A 32 -19.13 -2.24 -3.89
CA ILE A 32 -20.36 -2.52 -4.65
C ILE A 32 -20.04 -3.20 -6.00
N LEU A 33 -18.90 -2.91 -6.62
CA LEU A 33 -18.51 -3.50 -7.90
C LEU A 33 -18.00 -4.94 -7.79
N GLY A 34 -18.03 -5.56 -6.60
CA GLY A 34 -17.83 -7.01 -6.46
C GLY A 34 -16.51 -7.49 -7.04
N LEU A 35 -15.38 -6.89 -6.61
CA LEU A 35 -14.08 -7.50 -6.83
C LEU A 35 -14.08 -8.85 -6.11
N ASP A 36 -14.26 -9.90 -6.90
CA ASP A 36 -14.15 -11.29 -6.49
C ASP A 36 -12.81 -11.46 -5.77
N TRP A 37 -12.83 -11.92 -4.52
CA TRP A 37 -11.62 -12.11 -3.68
C TRP A 37 -10.86 -13.39 -4.07
N GLY A 38 -10.98 -13.82 -5.33
CA GLY A 38 -10.41 -15.03 -5.89
C GLY A 38 -9.69 -14.75 -7.20
N GLU A 39 -8.40 -15.11 -7.22
CA GLU A 39 -7.51 -15.22 -8.38
C GLU A 39 -7.33 -13.95 -9.24
N GLY A 40 -6.30 -13.15 -8.91
CA GLY A 40 -5.72 -12.16 -9.82
C GLY A 40 -6.09 -10.70 -9.54
N PHE A 41 -5.53 -10.14 -8.45
CA PHE A 41 -5.52 -8.68 -8.26
C PHE A 41 -4.58 -8.04 -9.30
N ASP A 42 -5.14 -7.65 -10.45
CA ASP A 42 -4.36 -7.05 -11.54
C ASP A 42 -3.65 -5.78 -11.07
N LEU A 43 -2.31 -5.78 -11.20
CA LEU A 43 -1.45 -4.65 -10.87
C LEU A 43 -1.96 -3.34 -11.50
N TRP A 44 -2.56 -3.42 -12.70
CA TRP A 44 -3.06 -2.26 -13.42
C TRP A 44 -4.25 -1.58 -12.74
N SER A 45 -5.12 -2.35 -12.08
CA SER A 45 -6.27 -1.84 -11.34
C SER A 45 -5.84 -1.16 -10.04
N ILE A 46 -4.88 -1.76 -9.33
CA ILE A 46 -4.29 -1.18 -8.11
C ILE A 46 -3.49 0.08 -8.45
N VAL A 47 -2.62 0.02 -9.45
CA VAL A 47 -1.83 1.17 -9.91
C VAL A 47 -2.75 2.30 -10.37
N SER A 48 -3.86 2.00 -11.06
CA SER A 48 -4.84 3.02 -11.45
C SER A 48 -5.53 3.65 -10.24
N LEU A 49 -5.93 2.87 -9.23
CA LEU A 49 -6.52 3.38 -7.99
C LEU A 49 -5.52 4.21 -7.16
N VAL A 50 -4.28 3.74 -7.03
CA VAL A 50 -3.21 4.45 -6.31
C VAL A 50 -2.82 5.73 -7.05
N LEU A 51 -2.65 5.68 -8.37
CA LEU A 51 -2.37 6.86 -9.18
C LEU A 51 -3.53 7.85 -9.17
N LEU A 52 -4.77 7.40 -9.11
CA LEU A 52 -5.93 8.30 -9.03
C LEU A 52 -5.98 8.98 -7.65
N ASN A 53 -5.72 8.26 -6.56
CA ASN A 53 -5.59 8.84 -5.23
C ASN A 53 -4.37 9.77 -5.10
N ALA A 54 -3.21 9.38 -5.63
CA ALA A 54 -1.98 10.16 -5.60
C ALA A 54 -2.06 11.39 -6.50
N ALA A 55 -2.65 11.29 -7.70
CA ALA A 55 -2.91 12.41 -8.58
C ALA A 55 -3.90 13.40 -7.94
N PHE A 56 -4.91 12.90 -7.22
CA PHE A 56 -5.84 13.75 -6.47
C PHE A 56 -5.14 14.50 -5.32
N LEU A 57 -4.26 13.80 -4.59
CA LEU A 57 -3.40 14.41 -3.57
C LEU A 57 -2.44 15.46 -4.19
N PHE A 58 -1.87 15.15 -5.36
CA PHE A 58 -0.96 16.03 -6.09
C PHE A 58 -1.66 17.28 -6.64
N VAL A 59 -2.92 17.17 -7.06
CA VAL A 59 -3.77 18.31 -7.47
C VAL A 59 -4.06 19.23 -6.28
N LEU A 60 -4.12 18.71 -5.05
CA LEU A 60 -4.29 19.50 -3.83
C LEU A 60 -2.97 20.13 -3.33
N ILE A 61 -1.81 19.54 -3.61
CA ILE A 61 -0.50 20.08 -3.24
C ILE A 61 -0.15 21.27 -4.15
N LYS A 62 -0.20 22.49 -3.60
CA LYS A 62 0.22 23.70 -4.33
C LYS A 62 1.69 23.58 -4.80
N ARG A 63 1.95 23.87 -6.08
CA ARG A 63 3.30 23.83 -6.71
C ARG A 63 4.41 24.58 -5.95
N LYS A 64 4.08 25.60 -5.13
CA LYS A 64 5.06 26.32 -4.30
C LYS A 64 5.62 25.47 -3.15
N GLN A 65 4.81 24.58 -2.55
CA GLN A 65 5.30 23.72 -1.48
C GLN A 65 6.21 22.61 -2.00
N LEU A 66 5.97 22.07 -3.20
CA LEU A 66 6.79 21.00 -3.77
C LEU A 66 8.26 21.42 -3.95
N LYS A 67 8.50 22.68 -4.35
CA LYS A 67 9.86 23.24 -4.47
C LYS A 67 10.55 23.39 -3.12
N PHE A 68 9.81 23.74 -2.07
CA PHE A 68 10.34 23.86 -0.71
C PHE A 68 10.71 22.49 -0.14
N TRP A 69 9.82 21.50 -0.29
CA TRP A 69 10.08 20.12 0.11
C TRP A 69 11.30 19.53 -0.60
N PHE A 70 11.44 19.70 -1.91
CA PHE A 70 12.58 19.19 -2.66
C PHE A 70 13.92 19.82 -2.23
N HIS A 71 13.92 21.12 -1.86
CA HIS A 71 15.10 21.79 -1.34
C HIS A 71 15.47 21.29 0.06
N GLN A 72 14.48 21.08 0.93
CA GLN A 72 14.68 20.57 2.28
C GLN A 72 15.15 19.10 2.28
N LEU A 73 14.63 18.29 1.36
CA LEU A 73 14.96 16.87 1.23
C LEU A 73 16.43 16.65 0.85
N ARG A 74 16.98 17.51 -0.02
CA ARG A 74 18.40 17.44 -0.42
C ARG A 74 19.38 17.90 0.66
N ARG A 75 18.90 18.58 1.72
CA ARG A 75 19.74 19.00 2.85
C ARG A 75 19.99 17.90 3.87
N ASN A 76 19.13 16.90 3.93
CA ASN A 76 19.21 15.83 4.93
C ASN A 76 19.76 14.54 4.31
N PRO A 77 21.00 14.13 4.64
CA PRO A 77 21.59 12.92 4.05
C PRO A 77 20.81 11.64 4.42
N LEU A 78 20.22 11.60 5.62
CA LEU A 78 19.36 10.49 6.05
C LEU A 78 18.11 10.32 5.17
N SER A 79 17.46 11.43 4.80
CA SER A 79 16.30 11.40 3.91
C SER A 79 16.67 10.95 2.50
N LEU A 80 17.84 11.36 2.01
CA LEU A 80 18.36 10.90 0.71
C LEU A 80 18.61 9.40 0.69
N VAL A 81 19.22 8.84 1.74
CA VAL A 81 19.47 7.39 1.84
C VAL A 81 18.15 6.62 1.78
N GLY A 82 17.14 7.03 2.55
CA GLY A 82 15.82 6.38 2.53
C GLY A 82 15.17 6.40 1.14
N ILE A 83 15.24 7.54 0.45
CA ILE A 83 14.70 7.67 -0.92
C ILE A 83 15.43 6.77 -1.90
N VAL A 84 16.76 6.70 -1.82
CA VAL A 84 17.56 5.82 -2.68
C VAL A 84 17.17 4.36 -2.46
N ILE A 85 17.05 3.92 -1.21
CA ILE A 85 16.64 2.54 -0.88
C ILE A 85 15.27 2.21 -1.48
N ILE A 86 14.27 3.09 -1.26
CA ILE A 86 12.92 2.89 -1.79
C ILE A 86 12.94 2.85 -3.33
N LEU A 87 13.68 3.76 -3.97
CA LEU A 87 13.83 3.78 -5.43
C LEU A 87 14.46 2.49 -5.96
N THR A 88 15.50 1.97 -5.30
CA THR A 88 16.11 0.69 -5.68
C THR A 88 15.10 -0.45 -5.63
N PHE A 89 14.30 -0.57 -4.57
CA PHE A 89 13.27 -1.60 -4.47
C PHE A 89 12.15 -1.44 -5.51
N ILE A 90 11.74 -0.20 -5.82
CA ILE A 90 10.76 0.07 -6.89
C ILE A 90 11.32 -0.35 -8.25
N ILE A 91 12.58 -0.06 -8.53
CA ILE A 91 13.25 -0.49 -9.77
C ILE A 91 13.23 -2.01 -9.85
N ILE A 92 13.62 -2.72 -8.78
CA ILE A 92 13.56 -4.19 -8.76
C ILE A 92 12.15 -4.71 -9.02
N ALA A 93 11.11 -4.12 -8.39
CA ALA A 93 9.72 -4.53 -8.58
C ALA A 93 9.20 -4.31 -10.01
N VAL A 94 9.59 -3.21 -10.65
CA VAL A 94 9.19 -2.86 -12.03
C VAL A 94 9.94 -3.72 -13.05
N PHE A 95 11.23 -3.94 -12.83
CA PHE A 95 12.07 -4.77 -13.70
C PHE A 95 12.06 -6.26 -13.34
N ALA A 96 11.26 -6.68 -12.35
CA ALA A 96 11.07 -8.08 -11.97
C ALA A 96 10.83 -9.03 -13.17
N PRO A 97 9.91 -8.75 -14.11
CA PRO A 97 9.69 -9.65 -15.25
C PRO A 97 10.87 -9.73 -16.23
N LEU A 98 11.79 -8.76 -16.21
CA LEU A 98 13.01 -8.78 -17.02
C LEU A 98 14.17 -9.48 -16.31
N ILE A 99 14.26 -9.32 -14.99
CA ILE A 99 15.34 -9.88 -14.16
C ILE A 99 15.12 -11.38 -13.90
N ALA A 100 13.88 -11.78 -13.65
CA ALA A 100 13.48 -13.15 -13.38
C ALA A 100 12.29 -13.52 -14.28
N PRO A 101 12.52 -13.82 -15.57
CA PRO A 101 11.45 -14.18 -16.49
C PRO A 101 10.75 -15.46 -16.03
N THR A 102 9.43 -15.52 -16.24
CA THR A 102 8.62 -16.70 -15.94
C THR A 102 9.06 -17.88 -16.80
N PRO A 103 9.41 -19.04 -16.20
CA PRO A 103 9.81 -20.22 -16.97
C PRO A 103 8.70 -20.69 -17.91
N GLU A 104 9.08 -21.16 -19.09
CA GLU A 104 8.15 -21.66 -20.10
C GLU A 104 7.31 -22.83 -19.52
N GLY A 105 5.98 -22.66 -19.51
CA GLY A 105 5.03 -23.66 -18.98
C GLY A 105 4.31 -23.27 -17.69
N HIS A 106 4.68 -22.15 -17.04
CA HIS A 106 3.94 -21.60 -15.91
C HIS A 106 2.93 -20.55 -16.39
N PHE A 107 1.65 -20.75 -16.07
CA PHE A 107 0.59 -19.78 -16.40
C PHE A 107 0.53 -18.60 -15.42
N ASP A 108 1.01 -18.79 -14.20
CA ASP A 108 0.95 -17.78 -13.14
C ASP A 108 2.36 -17.34 -12.70
N PRO A 109 2.75 -16.07 -12.96
CA PRO A 109 4.05 -15.54 -12.57
C PRO A 109 4.32 -15.52 -11.06
N TYR A 110 3.27 -15.53 -10.24
CA TYR A 110 3.40 -15.48 -8.78
C TYR A 110 3.67 -16.85 -8.15
N GLN A 111 3.68 -17.92 -8.96
CA GLN A 111 4.09 -19.24 -8.52
C GLN A 111 5.61 -19.37 -8.66
N ILE A 112 6.28 -19.58 -7.53
CA ILE A 112 7.73 -19.79 -7.51
C ILE A 112 8.03 -21.13 -8.22
N PRO A 113 8.87 -21.12 -9.27
CA PRO A 113 9.21 -22.34 -9.99
C PRO A 113 9.95 -23.31 -9.08
N ARG A 114 9.77 -24.60 -9.39
CA ARG A 114 10.40 -25.70 -8.65
C ARG A 114 11.13 -26.60 -9.61
N ASP A 115 12.38 -26.91 -9.30
CA ASP A 115 13.22 -27.78 -10.14
C ASP A 115 13.19 -29.24 -9.67
N GLY A 116 12.53 -29.53 -8.54
CA GLY A 116 12.36 -30.89 -8.04
C GLY A 116 11.55 -30.99 -6.75
N TYR A 117 11.58 -32.17 -6.13
CA TYR A 117 10.83 -32.49 -4.90
C TYR A 117 11.73 -32.93 -3.75
N SER A 118 13.03 -32.62 -3.83
CA SER A 118 13.95 -32.99 -2.77
C SER A 118 13.72 -32.13 -1.51
N PRO A 119 13.64 -32.74 -0.32
CA PRO A 119 13.53 -32.01 0.94
C PRO A 119 14.85 -31.32 1.34
N VAL A 120 15.96 -31.60 0.64
CA VAL A 120 17.29 -31.06 0.96
C VAL A 120 17.51 -29.73 0.23
N PRO A 121 17.66 -28.60 0.92
CA PRO A 121 18.01 -27.31 0.30
C PRO A 121 19.34 -27.40 -0.44
N GLN A 122 19.44 -26.81 -1.63
CA GLN A 122 20.70 -26.73 -2.36
C GLN A 122 21.41 -25.40 -2.10
N PRO A 123 22.74 -25.39 -1.95
CA PRO A 123 23.52 -24.16 -1.83
C PRO A 123 23.48 -23.35 -3.15
N PRO A 124 23.92 -22.08 -3.13
CA PRO A 124 24.00 -21.25 -4.32
C PRO A 124 24.81 -21.90 -5.46
N SER A 125 24.23 -21.91 -6.66
CA SER A 125 24.83 -22.43 -7.89
C SER A 125 24.66 -21.42 -9.04
N GLU A 126 25.31 -21.66 -10.18
CA GLU A 126 25.13 -20.81 -11.37
C GLU A 126 23.67 -20.85 -11.90
N GLU A 127 22.98 -21.97 -11.69
CA GLU A 127 21.56 -22.13 -12.00
C GLU A 127 20.66 -21.44 -10.95
N HIS A 128 21.01 -21.52 -9.67
CA HIS A 128 20.28 -20.89 -8.57
C HIS A 128 21.16 -19.93 -7.80
N THR A 129 21.15 -18.65 -8.18
CA THR A 129 22.06 -17.62 -7.62
C THR A 129 21.98 -17.50 -6.09
N PHE A 130 20.80 -17.75 -5.50
CA PHE A 130 20.59 -17.73 -4.04
C PHE A 130 20.36 -19.13 -3.43
N GLY A 131 20.47 -20.19 -4.23
CA GLY A 131 20.16 -21.56 -3.82
C GLY A 131 18.66 -21.85 -3.79
N THR A 132 18.31 -23.03 -3.29
CA THR A 132 16.92 -23.51 -3.26
C THR A 132 16.44 -23.84 -1.86
N THR A 133 15.12 -23.73 -1.62
CA THR A 133 14.52 -24.07 -0.32
C THR A 133 14.25 -25.58 -0.19
N GLN A 134 13.74 -25.99 0.98
CA GLN A 134 13.16 -27.34 1.16
C GLN A 134 11.99 -27.51 0.19
N GLY A 135 12.13 -28.38 -0.81
CA GLY A 135 11.20 -28.49 -1.94
C GLY A 135 11.68 -27.85 -3.25
N GLN A 136 12.97 -27.48 -3.35
CA GLN A 136 13.63 -27.01 -4.57
C GLN A 136 12.99 -25.77 -5.22
N TYR A 137 12.46 -24.85 -4.41
CA TYR A 137 12.01 -23.56 -4.93
C TYR A 137 13.18 -22.60 -5.08
N ASP A 138 13.21 -21.88 -6.19
CA ASP A 138 14.21 -20.85 -6.43
C ASP A 138 14.00 -19.62 -5.51
N ILE A 139 14.96 -19.37 -4.62
CA ILE A 139 14.93 -18.26 -3.67
C ILE A 139 15.08 -16.91 -4.38
N PHE A 140 15.92 -16.85 -5.43
CA PHE A 140 16.14 -15.61 -6.18
C PHE A 140 14.86 -15.17 -6.88
N TYR A 141 14.19 -16.09 -7.57
CA TYR A 141 12.90 -15.82 -8.20
C TYR A 141 11.88 -15.32 -7.16
N GLY A 142 11.79 -16.01 -6.01
CA GLY A 142 10.88 -15.65 -4.92
C GLY A 142 11.14 -14.25 -4.33
N VAL A 143 12.39 -13.83 -4.19
CA VAL A 143 12.73 -12.49 -3.68
C VAL A 143 12.35 -11.40 -4.68
N ILE A 144 12.65 -11.59 -5.96
CA ILE A 144 12.37 -10.60 -7.01
C ILE A 144 10.85 -10.43 -7.21
N TRP A 145 10.12 -11.53 -7.39
CA TRP A 145 8.66 -11.49 -7.54
C TRP A 145 7.95 -11.12 -6.23
N GLY A 146 8.47 -11.56 -5.09
CA GLY A 146 7.97 -11.19 -3.77
C GLY A 146 8.08 -9.69 -3.48
N THR A 147 9.10 -9.01 -4.03
CA THR A 147 9.24 -7.56 -3.91
C THR A 147 8.03 -6.84 -4.54
N ARG A 148 7.56 -7.30 -5.70
CA ARG A 148 6.36 -6.75 -6.37
C ARG A 148 5.10 -6.96 -5.53
N SER A 149 4.90 -8.16 -5.00
CA SER A 149 3.75 -8.47 -4.12
C SER A 149 3.79 -7.67 -2.81
N ALA A 150 4.98 -7.48 -2.21
CA ALA A 150 5.15 -6.69 -1.00
C ALA A 150 4.74 -5.22 -1.22
N PHE A 151 5.09 -4.62 -2.35
CA PHE A 151 4.63 -3.27 -2.70
C PHE A 151 3.13 -3.20 -2.93
N GLN A 152 2.54 -4.20 -3.59
CA GLN A 152 1.09 -4.24 -3.82
C GLN A 152 0.32 -4.25 -2.49
N VAL A 153 0.65 -5.21 -1.61
CA VAL A 153 -0.01 -5.33 -0.30
C VAL A 153 0.26 -4.09 0.56
N GLY A 154 1.50 -3.61 0.59
CA GLY A 154 1.88 -2.41 1.34
C GLY A 154 1.08 -1.18 0.92
N LEU A 155 0.93 -0.94 -0.38
CA LEU A 155 0.14 0.20 -0.90
C LEU A 155 -1.33 0.10 -0.54
N ILE A 156 -1.93 -1.10 -0.64
CA ILE A 156 -3.34 -1.31 -0.30
C ILE A 156 -3.57 -1.05 1.18
N VAL A 157 -2.76 -1.65 2.05
CA VAL A 157 -2.87 -1.51 3.50
C VAL A 157 -2.71 -0.05 3.91
N ILE A 158 -1.66 0.63 3.42
CA ILE A 158 -1.43 2.05 3.72
C ILE A 158 -2.59 2.91 3.21
N GLY A 159 -3.11 2.63 2.00
CA GLY A 159 -4.25 3.34 1.46
C GLY A 159 -5.48 3.26 2.35
N ILE A 160 -5.84 2.06 2.80
CA ILE A 160 -6.98 1.85 3.71
C ILE A 160 -6.75 2.54 5.06
N VAL A 161 -5.56 2.36 5.64
CA VAL A 161 -5.20 2.99 6.92
C VAL A 161 -5.26 4.51 6.84
N LEU A 162 -4.79 5.11 5.74
CA LEU A 162 -4.85 6.55 5.54
C LEU A 162 -6.29 7.05 5.48
N ILE A 163 -7.16 6.36 4.75
CA ILE A 163 -8.56 6.76 4.64
C ILE A 163 -9.23 6.69 6.02
N ILE A 164 -9.11 5.55 6.71
CA ILE A 164 -9.71 5.36 8.03
C ILE A 164 -9.15 6.39 9.02
N GLY A 165 -7.83 6.57 9.03
CA GLY A 165 -7.14 7.51 9.89
C GLY A 165 -7.55 8.97 9.64
N ILE A 166 -7.72 9.37 8.37
CA ILE A 166 -8.22 10.71 8.02
C ILE A 166 -9.67 10.89 8.48
N VAL A 167 -10.54 9.89 8.27
CA VAL A 167 -11.94 9.97 8.71
C VAL A 167 -12.02 10.09 10.23
N LEU A 168 -11.39 9.16 10.97
CA LEU A 168 -11.41 9.17 12.44
C LEU A 168 -10.73 10.43 13.01
N GLY A 169 -9.55 10.79 12.50
CA GLY A 169 -8.83 11.99 12.93
C GLY A 169 -9.59 13.28 12.64
N SER A 170 -10.31 13.35 11.51
CA SER A 170 -11.15 14.51 11.20
C SER A 170 -12.39 14.59 12.09
N LEU A 171 -13.00 13.46 12.46
CA LEU A 171 -14.13 13.41 13.40
C LEU A 171 -13.69 13.86 14.79
N ALA A 172 -12.56 13.35 15.28
CA ALA A 172 -11.98 13.76 16.55
C ALA A 172 -11.67 15.27 16.58
N GLY A 173 -11.01 15.77 15.54
CA GLY A 173 -10.64 17.19 15.45
C GLY A 173 -11.82 18.16 15.21
N TYR A 174 -12.92 17.70 14.61
CA TYR A 174 -14.09 18.55 14.33
C TYR A 174 -15.06 18.64 15.51
N PHE A 175 -15.40 17.51 16.12
CA PHE A 175 -16.39 17.49 17.22
C PHE A 175 -15.76 17.78 18.58
N GLY A 176 -14.52 17.34 18.81
CA GLY A 176 -13.85 17.45 20.11
C GLY A 176 -14.61 16.78 21.26
N GLY A 177 -14.03 16.84 22.47
CA GLY A 177 -14.68 16.34 23.69
C GLY A 177 -14.86 14.82 23.72
N ILE A 178 -16.10 14.36 23.93
CA ILE A 178 -16.40 12.94 24.20
C ILE A 178 -16.04 12.03 23.01
N ILE A 179 -16.21 12.50 21.77
CA ILE A 179 -15.91 11.68 20.58
C ILE A 179 -14.41 11.44 20.44
N ASP A 180 -13.60 12.48 20.69
CA ASP A 180 -12.14 12.37 20.72
C ASP A 180 -11.69 11.41 21.82
N GLU A 181 -12.25 11.53 23.03
CA GLU A 181 -11.92 10.63 24.13
C GLU A 181 -12.28 9.17 23.83
N ILE A 182 -13.44 8.88 23.23
CA ILE A 182 -13.80 7.51 22.83
C ILE A 182 -12.80 6.95 21.81
N ILE A 183 -12.44 7.73 20.78
CA ILE A 183 -11.51 7.28 19.74
C ILE A 183 -10.12 6.99 20.35
N MET A 184 -9.64 7.88 21.23
CA MET A 184 -8.39 7.69 21.96
C MET A 184 -8.43 6.42 22.81
N ARG A 185 -9.51 6.19 23.57
CA ARG A 185 -9.65 5.00 24.43
C ARG A 185 -9.66 3.71 23.64
N VAL A 186 -10.36 3.67 22.51
CA VAL A 186 -10.37 2.49 21.63
C VAL A 186 -8.96 2.22 21.10
N THR A 187 -8.23 3.27 20.69
CA THR A 187 -6.85 3.15 20.21
C THR A 187 -5.92 2.62 21.30
N ASP A 188 -6.03 3.14 22.52
CA ASP A 188 -5.24 2.68 23.67
C ASP A 188 -5.47 1.20 23.99
N ILE A 189 -6.72 0.72 23.87
CA ILE A 189 -7.05 -0.71 24.05
C ILE A 189 -6.32 -1.58 23.03
N PHE A 190 -6.33 -1.20 21.75
CA PHE A 190 -5.62 -1.96 20.71
C PHE A 190 -4.10 -1.93 20.91
N LEU A 191 -3.54 -0.80 21.36
CA LEU A 191 -2.11 -0.67 21.65
C LEU A 191 -1.68 -1.44 22.92
N ALA A 192 -2.59 -1.64 23.86
CA ALA A 192 -2.34 -2.40 25.09
C ALA A 192 -2.22 -3.91 24.84
N PHE A 193 -2.83 -4.43 23.76
CA PHE A 193 -2.64 -5.82 23.36
C PHE A 193 -1.30 -5.99 22.65
N PRO A 194 -0.36 -6.77 23.21
CA PRO A 194 0.89 -7.06 22.51
C PRO A 194 0.58 -7.88 21.25
N THR A 195 1.05 -7.38 20.11
CA THR A 195 0.85 -8.01 18.80
C THR A 195 1.29 -9.47 18.76
N LEU A 196 2.27 -9.83 19.59
CA LEU A 196 2.75 -11.21 19.78
C LEU A 196 1.65 -12.18 20.22
N ILE A 197 0.75 -11.79 21.13
CA ILE A 197 -0.32 -12.67 21.62
C ILE A 197 -1.36 -12.91 20.51
N LEU A 198 -1.69 -11.88 19.73
CA LEU A 198 -2.63 -11.98 18.61
C LEU A 198 -2.09 -12.80 17.44
N ALA A 199 -0.76 -12.85 17.26
CA ALA A 199 -0.14 -13.59 16.15
C ALA A 199 0.04 -15.09 16.43
N MET A 200 0.01 -15.51 17.70
CA MET A 200 0.17 -16.92 18.10
C MET A 200 -1.15 -17.67 18.33
N ALA A 201 -2.25 -16.93 18.49
CA ALA A 201 -3.60 -17.47 18.70
C ALA A 201 -4.27 -17.83 17.37
#